data_AF-A0A519EN05-F1
#
_entry.id   AF-A0A519EN05-F1
#
_cell.length_a   1.000
_cell.length_b   1.000
_cell.length_c   1.000
_cell.angle_alpha   90.00
_cell.angle_beta   90.00
_cell.angle_gamma   90.00
#
_symmetry.space_group_name_H-M   'P 1'
#
loop_
_entity.id
_entity.type
_entity.pdbx_description
1 polymer ?
#
loop_
_entity_poly.entity_id
_entity_poly.type
_entity_poly.pdbx_seq_one_letter_code
_entity_poly.pdbx_strand_id
1 'polypeptide(L)'
;MSAPDPLDPLNPPAVRRGSPMRPLPRLIFASRWLQLPLYLGLIIAQGVYVVHFLVELLHLVEAAFGNQTALEALVNSIGYKPDVPVTSLNETVIMLVVLALIDVVMISNLLIMVIVGGYETFVSRMDLDGHRDQPEWLSHVNASVLKVKLGLSIIGISSIHLLKTFINADNYTDRVLIAQTAIHIAFLLSAIAIAYTDKLMSSTPNGKSH
;
A
#
# COMPACT_ATOMS: atom_id res chain seq x y z
N MET A 1 -52.97 26.14 -29.04
CA MET A 1 -52.64 26.06 -27.60
C MET A 1 -51.12 26.07 -27.50
N SER A 2 -50.55 27.19 -27.06
CA SER A 2 -49.11 27.39 -26.95
C SER A 2 -48.57 26.62 -25.75
N ALA A 3 -47.40 25.98 -25.88
CA ALA A 3 -46.77 25.30 -24.76
C ALA A 3 -46.42 26.31 -23.64
N PRO A 4 -46.58 25.93 -22.35
CA PRO A 4 -46.27 26.82 -21.23
C PRO A 4 -44.78 27.20 -21.21
N ASP A 5 -44.51 28.47 -20.89
CA ASP A 5 -43.17 29.06 -20.86
C ASP A 5 -42.33 28.44 -19.73
N PRO A 6 -41.19 27.79 -20.05
CA PRO A 6 -40.32 27.17 -19.05
C PRO A 6 -39.61 28.17 -18.13
N LEU A 7 -39.70 29.47 -18.39
CA LEU A 7 -39.08 30.53 -17.59
C LEU A 7 -40.08 31.30 -16.70
N ASP A 8 -41.32 30.82 -16.54
CA ASP A 8 -42.32 31.46 -15.68
C ASP A 8 -41.89 31.46 -14.19
N PRO A 9 -41.56 32.62 -13.61
CA PRO A 9 -41.12 32.70 -12.21
C PRO A 9 -42.24 32.41 -11.21
N LEU A 10 -43.51 32.38 -11.67
CA LEU A 10 -44.67 32.03 -10.84
C LEU A 10 -44.90 30.52 -10.73
N ASN A 11 -44.15 29.71 -11.47
CA ASN A 11 -44.27 28.25 -11.44
C ASN A 11 -42.90 27.57 -11.21
N PRO A 12 -42.34 27.67 -9.99
CA PRO A 12 -41.07 27.03 -9.68
C PRO A 12 -41.15 25.52 -9.91
N PRO A 13 -40.11 24.89 -10.49
CA PRO A 13 -40.11 23.44 -10.71
C PRO A 13 -40.34 22.72 -9.38
N ALA A 14 -41.34 21.84 -9.34
CA ALA A 14 -41.68 21.09 -8.15
C ALA A 14 -40.44 20.31 -7.64
N VAL A 15 -39.97 20.65 -6.44
CA VAL A 15 -38.88 19.94 -5.76
C VAL A 15 -39.36 18.50 -5.55
N ARG A 16 -38.84 17.56 -6.36
CA ARG A 16 -39.15 16.13 -6.21
C ARG A 16 -38.66 15.68 -4.85
N ARG A 17 -39.57 15.51 -3.89
CA ARG A 17 -39.27 14.84 -2.62
C ARG A 17 -38.74 13.45 -2.94
N GLY A 18 -37.49 13.18 -2.58
CA GLY A 18 -36.86 11.89 -2.84
C GLY A 18 -37.68 10.76 -2.24
N SER A 19 -38.05 9.77 -3.05
CA SER A 19 -38.78 8.59 -2.58
C SER A 19 -37.94 7.87 -1.51
N PRO A 20 -38.54 7.43 -0.39
CA PRO A 20 -37.82 6.66 0.62
C PRO A 20 -37.22 5.40 -0.01
N MET A 21 -35.93 5.17 0.24
CA MET A 21 -35.22 4.04 -0.36
C MET A 21 -35.84 2.72 0.09
N ARG A 22 -36.08 1.82 -0.87
CA ARG A 22 -36.52 0.44 -0.60
C ARG A 22 -35.55 -0.26 0.37
N PRO A 23 -36.00 -1.22 1.19
CA PRO A 23 -35.19 -1.85 2.23
C PRO A 23 -33.95 -2.61 1.70
N LEU A 24 -34.04 -3.24 0.51
CA LEU A 24 -32.92 -3.94 -0.14
C LEU A 24 -31.74 -2.99 -0.50
N PRO A 25 -31.96 -1.89 -1.25
CA PRO A 25 -30.93 -0.88 -1.48
C PRO A 25 -30.31 -0.30 -0.20
N ARG A 26 -31.11 -0.09 0.85
CA ARG A 26 -30.63 0.42 2.13
C ARG A 26 -29.68 -0.56 2.82
N LEU A 27 -29.96 -1.86 2.74
CA LEU A 27 -29.13 -2.91 3.32
C LEU A 27 -27.81 -3.08 2.54
N ILE A 28 -27.88 -3.08 1.20
CA ILE A 28 -26.68 -3.08 0.33
C ILE A 28 -25.81 -1.85 0.62
N PHE A 29 -26.40 -0.66 0.75
CA PHE A 29 -25.64 0.56 1.04
C PHE A 29 -25.04 0.55 2.46
N ALA A 30 -25.77 0.02 3.45
CA ALA A 30 -25.28 -0.11 4.83
C ALA A 30 -24.09 -1.08 4.97
N SER A 31 -23.98 -2.10 4.09
CA SER A 31 -22.88 -3.07 4.11
C SER A 31 -21.48 -2.44 3.99
N ARG A 32 -21.38 -1.22 3.44
CA ARG A 32 -20.13 -0.44 3.37
C ARG A 32 -19.53 -0.16 4.75
N TRP A 33 -20.38 0.01 5.77
CA TRP A 33 -19.94 0.25 7.15
C TRP A 33 -19.25 -0.97 7.78
N LEU A 34 -19.45 -2.18 7.22
CA LEU A 34 -18.72 -3.36 7.65
C LEU A 34 -17.21 -3.26 7.38
N GLN A 35 -16.80 -2.42 6.42
CA GLN A 35 -15.38 -2.24 6.09
C GLN A 35 -14.68 -1.28 7.05
N LEU A 36 -15.40 -0.37 7.71
CA LEU A 36 -14.84 0.59 8.66
C LEU A 36 -14.04 -0.09 9.80
N PRO A 37 -14.55 -1.12 10.51
CA PRO A 37 -13.76 -1.82 11.53
C PRO A 37 -12.55 -2.55 10.95
N LEU A 38 -12.59 -2.99 9.68
CA LEU A 38 -11.43 -3.61 9.02
C LEU A 38 -10.32 -2.57 8.81
N TYR A 39 -10.66 -1.36 8.33
CA TYR A 39 -9.69 -0.28 8.19
C TYR A 39 -9.12 0.16 9.54
N LEU A 40 -9.94 0.20 10.60
CA LEU A 40 -9.46 0.44 11.96
C LEU A 40 -8.46 -0.64 12.41
N GLY A 41 -8.76 -1.91 12.12
CA GLY A 41 -7.83 -3.02 12.36
C GLY A 41 -6.51 -2.86 11.61
N LEU A 42 -6.54 -2.43 10.35
CA LEU A 42 -5.33 -2.14 9.57
C LEU A 42 -4.51 -0.98 10.15
N ILE A 43 -5.16 0.06 10.68
CA ILE A 43 -4.48 1.17 11.37
C ILE A 43 -3.78 0.67 12.65
N ILE A 44 -4.43 -0.21 13.42
CA ILE A 44 -3.81 -0.82 14.60
C ILE A 44 -2.61 -1.68 14.18
N ALA A 45 -2.76 -2.50 13.14
CA ALA A 45 -1.65 -3.30 12.60
C ALA A 45 -0.47 -2.43 12.17
N GLN A 46 -0.74 -1.29 11.52
CA GLN A 46 0.29 -0.30 11.19
C GLN A 46 1.00 0.23 12.45
N GLY A 47 0.26 0.50 13.53
CA GLY A 47 0.85 0.88 14.81
C GLY A 47 1.79 -0.19 15.38
N VAL A 48 1.42 -1.47 15.26
CA VAL A 48 2.29 -2.59 15.65
C VAL A 48 3.56 -2.63 14.80
N TYR A 49 3.48 -2.42 13.48
CA TYR A 49 4.65 -2.32 12.61
C TYR A 49 5.59 -1.17 13.00
N VAL A 50 5.05 -0.01 13.39
CA VAL A 50 5.85 1.12 13.88
C VAL A 50 6.60 0.75 15.16
N VAL A 51 5.92 0.12 16.12
CA VAL A 51 6.56 -0.35 17.36
C VAL A 51 7.64 -1.39 17.06
N HIS A 52 7.36 -2.35 16.18
CA HIS A 52 8.33 -3.35 15.74
C HIS A 52 9.58 -2.71 15.14
N PHE A 53 9.40 -1.74 14.23
CA PHE A 53 10.51 -0.98 13.63
C PHE A 53 11.36 -0.27 14.68
N LEU A 54 10.72 0.39 15.66
CA LEU A 54 11.43 1.08 16.73
C LEU A 54 12.23 0.10 17.61
N VAL A 55 11.66 -1.06 17.93
CA VAL A 55 12.33 -2.10 18.71
C VAL A 55 13.54 -2.66 17.97
N GLU A 56 13.41 -3.02 16.69
CA GLU A 56 14.54 -3.50 15.88
C GLU A 56 15.63 -2.45 15.71
N LEU A 57 15.24 -1.17 15.53
CA LEU A 57 16.17 -0.06 15.46
C LEU A 57 16.94 0.12 16.78
N LEU A 58 16.25 0.03 17.93
CA LEU A 58 16.89 0.09 19.24
C LEU A 58 17.86 -1.06 19.45
N HIS A 59 17.48 -2.30 19.10
CA HIS A 59 18.40 -3.43 19.16
C HIS A 59 19.63 -3.23 18.28
N LEU A 60 19.48 -2.68 17.07
CA LEU A 60 20.62 -2.36 16.20
C LEU A 60 21.58 -1.37 16.85
N VAL A 61 21.04 -0.31 17.45
CA VAL A 61 21.83 0.71 18.15
C VAL A 61 22.53 0.10 19.38
N GLU A 62 21.82 -0.65 20.21
CA GLU A 62 22.38 -1.31 21.39
C GLU A 62 23.46 -2.34 21.03
N ALA A 63 23.25 -3.13 19.98
CA ALA A 63 24.23 -4.07 19.45
C ALA A 63 25.49 -3.33 18.94
N ALA A 64 25.33 -2.14 18.35
CA ALA A 64 26.45 -1.30 17.95
C ALA A 64 27.25 -0.73 19.14
N PHE A 65 26.60 -0.55 20.30
CA PHE A 65 27.28 -0.23 21.56
C PHE A 65 27.83 -1.44 22.31
N GLY A 66 27.71 -2.66 21.76
CA GLY A 66 28.28 -3.88 22.31
C GLY A 66 27.34 -4.73 23.17
N ASN A 67 26.02 -4.48 23.15
CA ASN A 67 25.04 -5.33 23.83
C ASN A 67 24.86 -6.67 23.09
N GLN A 68 25.31 -7.77 23.71
CA GLN A 68 25.22 -9.12 23.13
C GLN A 68 23.78 -9.64 23.06
N THR A 69 22.91 -9.30 24.02
CA THR A 69 21.50 -9.72 24.00
C THR A 69 20.75 -9.06 22.84
N ALA A 70 21.02 -7.79 22.58
CA ALA A 70 20.44 -7.08 21.43
C ALA A 70 20.94 -7.67 20.09
N LEU A 71 22.23 -8.02 20.02
CA LEU A 71 22.82 -8.68 18.86
C LEU A 71 22.17 -10.04 18.56
N GLU A 72 21.99 -10.88 19.59
CA GLU A 72 21.30 -12.17 19.46
C GLU A 72 19.84 -11.99 19.02
N ALA A 73 19.12 -11.00 19.56
CA ALA A 73 17.76 -10.68 19.15
C ALA A 73 17.68 -10.32 17.66
N LEU A 74 18.61 -9.51 17.15
CA LEU A 74 18.69 -9.15 15.73
C LEU A 74 18.99 -10.36 14.85
N VAL A 75 20.01 -11.16 15.20
CA VAL A 75 20.43 -12.35 14.42
C VAL A 75 19.27 -13.34 14.30
N ASN A 76 18.52 -13.53 15.39
CA ASN A 76 17.34 -14.38 15.42
C ASN A 76 16.18 -13.78 14.58
N SER A 77 15.95 -12.47 14.62
CA SER A 77 14.84 -11.85 13.87
C SER A 77 15.06 -11.88 12.36
N ILE A 78 16.32 -11.76 11.91
CA ILE A 78 16.67 -11.82 10.47
C ILE A 78 16.76 -13.25 9.92
N GLY A 79 16.72 -14.28 10.78
CA GLY A 79 16.85 -15.68 10.38
C GLY A 79 18.27 -16.06 9.92
N TYR A 80 19.28 -15.30 10.34
CA TYR A 80 20.68 -15.58 10.03
C TYR A 80 21.21 -16.65 10.99
N LYS A 81 21.71 -17.77 10.45
CA LYS A 81 22.32 -18.82 11.27
C LYS A 81 23.80 -18.91 10.89
N PRO A 82 24.67 -18.28 11.69
CA PRO A 82 26.11 -18.33 11.44
C PRO A 82 26.68 -19.68 11.93
N ASP A 83 27.68 -20.20 11.23
CA ASP A 83 28.41 -21.41 11.66
C ASP A 83 29.24 -21.18 12.93
N VAL A 84 29.57 -19.92 13.22
CA VAL A 84 30.35 -19.48 14.38
C VAL A 84 29.53 -18.47 15.18
N PRO A 85 29.56 -18.50 16.54
CA PRO A 85 28.88 -17.51 17.35
C PRO A 85 29.28 -16.08 16.98
N VAL A 86 28.30 -15.22 16.72
CA VAL A 86 28.52 -13.82 16.35
C VAL A 86 28.66 -13.01 17.63
N THR A 87 29.88 -12.53 17.90
CA THR A 87 30.20 -11.79 19.13
C THR A 87 30.08 -10.27 18.98
N SER A 88 29.98 -9.77 17.75
CA SER A 88 29.85 -8.35 17.41
C SER A 88 29.10 -8.17 16.09
N LEU A 89 28.56 -6.99 15.83
CA LEU A 89 28.03 -6.65 14.52
C LEU A 89 29.12 -6.79 13.44
N ASN A 90 28.89 -7.66 12.47
CA ASN A 90 29.71 -7.77 11.26
C ASN A 90 28.95 -7.19 10.05
N GLU A 91 29.64 -7.03 8.93
CA GLU A 91 29.08 -6.40 7.72
C GLU A 91 27.81 -7.11 7.24
N THR A 92 27.80 -8.45 7.22
CA THR A 92 26.64 -9.26 6.81
C THR A 92 25.43 -9.02 7.71
N VAL A 93 25.61 -9.04 9.03
CA VAL A 93 24.53 -8.82 9.99
C VAL A 93 23.98 -7.40 9.87
N ILE A 94 24.86 -6.39 9.77
CA ILE A 94 24.44 -4.99 9.58
C ILE A 94 23.60 -4.87 8.31
N MET A 95 24.09 -5.40 7.19
CA MET A 95 23.39 -5.35 5.91
C MET A 95 22.03 -6.06 5.97
N LEU A 96 21.95 -7.25 6.57
CA LEU A 96 20.70 -8.01 6.70
C LEU A 96 19.67 -7.32 7.60
N VAL A 97 20.11 -6.71 8.71
CA VAL A 97 19.22 -5.95 9.61
C VAL A 97 18.72 -4.69 8.91
N VAL A 98 19.59 -3.95 8.23
CA VAL A 98 19.19 -2.75 7.47
C VAL A 98 18.18 -3.10 6.38
N LEU A 99 18.40 -4.20 5.64
CA LEU A 99 17.41 -4.66 4.65
C LEU A 99 16.08 -5.05 5.27
N ALA A 100 16.08 -5.67 6.46
CA ALA A 100 14.85 -5.98 7.20
C ALA A 100 14.11 -4.70 7.64
N LEU A 101 14.82 -3.69 8.15
CA LEU A 101 14.25 -2.40 8.53
C LEU A 101 13.64 -1.67 7.33
N ILE A 102 14.33 -1.67 6.18
CA ILE A 102 13.81 -1.07 4.94
C ILE A 102 12.52 -1.78 4.51
N ASP A 103 12.48 -3.10 4.61
CA ASP A 103 11.31 -3.88 4.22
C ASP A 103 10.06 -3.54 5.06
N VAL A 104 10.21 -3.42 6.39
CA VAL A 104 9.12 -2.99 7.28
C VAL A 104 8.55 -1.63 6.85
N VAL A 105 9.41 -0.69 6.46
CA VAL A 105 9.01 0.64 5.96
C VAL A 105 8.27 0.52 4.62
N MET A 106 8.73 -0.35 3.71
CA MET A 106 8.08 -0.56 2.42
C MET A 106 6.68 -1.18 2.56
N ILE A 107 6.51 -2.17 3.43
CA ILE A 107 5.20 -2.75 3.75
C ILE A 107 4.28 -1.68 4.37
N SER A 108 4.81 -0.88 5.30
CA SER A 108 4.07 0.20 5.96
C SER A 108 3.54 1.24 4.96
N ASN A 109 4.33 1.59 3.94
CA ASN A 109 3.91 2.53 2.89
C ASN A 109 2.79 1.97 2.01
N LEU A 110 2.88 0.68 1.65
CA LEU A 110 1.82 -0.01 0.91
C LEU A 110 0.53 -0.09 1.73
N LEU A 111 0.64 -0.39 3.02
CA LEU A 111 -0.49 -0.54 3.93
C LEU A 111 -1.28 0.77 4.06
N ILE A 112 -0.59 1.92 4.22
CA ILE A 112 -1.24 3.24 4.21
C ILE A 112 -1.99 3.48 2.89
N MET A 113 -1.35 3.17 1.76
CA MET A 113 -1.96 3.33 0.44
C MET A 113 -3.24 2.49 0.28
N VAL A 114 -3.25 1.26 0.81
CA VAL A 114 -4.42 0.37 0.82
C VAL A 114 -5.52 0.86 1.76
N ILE A 115 -5.18 1.33 2.96
CA ILE A 115 -6.17 1.88 3.92
C ILE A 115 -6.87 3.07 3.29
N VAL A 116 -6.11 4.06 2.84
CA VAL A 116 -6.67 5.34 2.40
C VAL A 116 -7.43 5.17 1.08
N GLY A 117 -6.82 4.50 0.09
CA GLY A 117 -7.47 4.26 -1.19
C GLY A 117 -8.69 3.34 -1.07
N GLY A 118 -8.64 2.34 -0.20
CA GLY A 118 -9.77 1.47 0.10
C GLY A 118 -10.92 2.21 0.76
N TYR A 119 -10.63 3.00 1.80
CA TYR A 119 -11.63 3.78 2.52
C TYR A 119 -12.33 4.80 1.60
N GLU A 120 -11.57 5.52 0.79
CA GLU A 120 -12.09 6.47 -0.19
C GLU A 120 -13.01 5.80 -1.23
N THR A 121 -12.58 4.64 -1.75
CA THR A 121 -13.31 3.91 -2.80
C THR A 121 -14.62 3.30 -2.28
N PHE A 122 -14.59 2.68 -1.10
CA PHE A 122 -15.67 1.81 -0.65
C PHE A 122 -16.48 2.33 0.53
N VAL A 123 -15.97 3.24 1.38
CA VAL A 123 -16.68 3.73 2.57
C VAL A 123 -17.16 5.16 2.37
N SER A 124 -16.25 6.13 2.32
CA SER A 124 -16.59 7.54 2.19
C SER A 124 -15.48 8.28 1.47
N ARG A 125 -15.86 9.21 0.59
CA ARG A 125 -14.92 10.22 0.10
C ARG A 125 -14.41 11.03 1.28
N MET A 126 -13.12 11.35 1.27
CA MET A 126 -12.50 12.23 2.26
C MET A 126 -12.49 13.63 1.66
N ASP A 127 -13.32 14.52 2.19
CA ASP A 127 -13.44 15.91 1.72
C ASP A 127 -12.31 16.75 2.35
N LEU A 128 -11.12 16.68 1.75
CA LEU A 128 -9.88 17.30 2.26
C LEU A 128 -9.41 18.50 1.42
N ASP A 129 -10.28 19.05 0.56
CA ASP A 129 -9.92 20.12 -0.37
C ASP A 129 -9.47 21.39 0.38
N GLY A 130 -8.20 21.78 0.18
CA GLY A 130 -7.61 22.99 0.77
C GLY A 130 -6.95 22.82 2.14
N HIS A 131 -6.83 21.58 2.67
CA HIS A 131 -6.11 21.33 3.92
C HIS A 131 -4.59 21.23 3.72
N ARG A 132 -3.79 21.88 4.59
CA ARG A 132 -2.31 21.90 4.50
C ARG A 132 -1.67 20.51 4.48
N ASP A 133 -2.31 19.52 5.11
CA ASP A 133 -1.80 18.16 5.25
C ASP A 133 -2.45 17.18 4.24
N GLN A 134 -3.18 17.69 3.22
CA GLN A 134 -3.69 16.87 2.12
C GLN A 134 -2.50 16.35 1.30
N PRO A 135 -2.28 15.03 1.22
CA PRO A 135 -1.21 14.51 0.39
C PRO A 135 -1.50 14.78 -1.08
N GLU A 136 -0.50 15.17 -1.86
CA GLU A 136 -0.68 15.54 -3.27
C GLU A 136 -1.22 14.37 -4.11
N TRP A 137 -1.04 13.11 -3.67
CA TRP A 137 -1.61 11.92 -4.29
C TRP A 137 -3.12 11.72 -4.05
N LEU A 138 -3.72 12.47 -3.12
CA LEU A 138 -5.13 12.40 -2.74
C LEU A 138 -5.99 13.46 -3.45
N SER A 139 -5.42 14.58 -3.90
CA SER A 139 -6.17 15.66 -4.57
C SER A 139 -6.40 15.41 -6.06
N HIS A 140 -5.58 14.57 -6.69
CA HIS A 140 -5.72 14.15 -8.09
C HIS A 140 -5.70 12.61 -8.18
N VAL A 141 -6.76 11.98 -7.68
CA VAL A 141 -6.88 10.51 -7.69
C VAL A 141 -7.18 10.02 -9.12
N ASN A 142 -6.22 10.14 -10.04
CA ASN A 142 -6.25 9.40 -11.30
C ASN A 142 -6.01 7.93 -10.95
N ALA A 143 -7.00 7.08 -11.22
CA ALA A 143 -6.94 5.65 -10.96
C ALA A 143 -5.67 5.00 -11.56
N SER A 144 -5.10 5.56 -12.62
CA SER A 144 -3.84 5.11 -13.22
C SER A 144 -2.63 5.37 -12.32
N VAL A 145 -2.54 6.52 -11.64
CA VAL A 145 -1.43 6.88 -10.75
C VAL A 145 -1.40 5.98 -9.50
N LEU A 146 -2.57 5.68 -8.94
CA LEU A 146 -2.69 4.76 -7.81
C LEU A 146 -2.28 3.32 -8.17
N LYS A 147 -2.70 2.83 -9.34
CA LYS A 147 -2.33 1.50 -9.80
C LYS A 147 -0.82 1.38 -10.02
N VAL A 148 -0.20 2.39 -10.64
CA VAL A 148 1.25 2.42 -10.87
C VAL A 148 2.03 2.46 -9.57
N LYS A 149 1.64 3.34 -8.63
CA LYS A 149 2.30 3.44 -7.32
C LYS A 149 2.20 2.14 -6.52
N LEU A 150 1.02 1.51 -6.47
CA LEU A 150 0.86 0.19 -5.81
C LEU A 150 1.73 -0.88 -6.47
N GLY A 151 1.73 -0.94 -7.80
CA GLY A 151 2.55 -1.91 -8.55
C GLY A 151 4.04 -1.75 -8.28
N LEU A 152 4.54 -0.50 -8.28
CA LEU A 152 5.93 -0.20 -7.97
C LEU A 152 6.29 -0.58 -6.53
N SER A 153 5.41 -0.31 -5.56
CA SER A 153 5.63 -0.71 -4.16
C SER A 153 5.72 -2.22 -4.01
N ILE A 154 4.85 -3.00 -4.66
CA ILE A 154 4.89 -4.48 -4.61
C ILE A 154 6.18 -5.02 -5.22
N ILE A 155 6.59 -4.50 -6.39
CA ILE A 155 7.86 -4.88 -7.02
C ILE A 155 9.04 -4.57 -6.10
N GLY A 156 9.07 -3.36 -5.53
CA GLY A 156 10.14 -2.93 -4.62
C GLY A 156 10.26 -3.81 -3.39
N ILE A 157 9.15 -4.12 -2.72
CA ILE A 157 9.11 -5.05 -1.57
C ILE A 157 9.69 -6.42 -1.97
N SER A 158 9.25 -6.95 -3.11
CA SER A 158 9.73 -8.23 -3.63
C SER A 158 11.23 -8.22 -3.97
N SER A 159 11.76 -7.12 -4.53
CA SER A 159 13.19 -6.95 -4.81
C SER A 159 14.04 -6.95 -3.53
N ILE A 160 13.61 -6.24 -2.49
CA ILE A 160 14.35 -6.15 -1.22
C ILE A 160 14.40 -7.53 -0.55
N HIS A 161 13.29 -8.26 -0.55
CA HIS A 161 13.25 -9.62 -0.05
C HIS A 161 14.22 -10.52 -0.82
N LEU A 162 14.28 -10.42 -2.15
CA LEU A 162 15.19 -11.22 -2.98
C LEU A 162 16.65 -10.91 -2.66
N LEU A 163 16.98 -9.63 -2.48
CA LEU A 163 18.31 -9.20 -2.09
C LEU A 163 18.71 -9.73 -0.71
N LYS A 164 17.80 -9.64 0.28
CA LYS A 164 18.02 -10.20 1.63
C LYS A 164 18.29 -11.70 1.58
N THR A 165 17.50 -12.46 0.82
CA THR A 165 17.70 -13.92 0.67
C THR A 165 18.96 -14.26 -0.10
N PHE A 166 19.34 -13.44 -1.07
CA PHE A 166 20.56 -13.64 -1.85
C PHE A 166 21.82 -13.43 -1.01
N ILE A 167 21.84 -12.40 -0.16
CA ILE A 167 22.93 -12.13 0.77
C ILE A 167 23.11 -13.26 1.78
N ASN A 168 22.01 -13.90 2.18
CA ASN A 168 22.01 -15.00 3.15
C ASN A 168 21.77 -16.36 2.49
N ALA A 169 22.23 -16.55 1.24
CA ALA A 169 21.86 -17.70 0.41
C ALA A 169 22.15 -19.06 1.05
N ASP A 170 23.26 -19.19 1.80
CA ASP A 170 23.66 -20.45 2.45
C ASP A 170 22.63 -20.94 3.49
N ASN A 171 21.80 -20.04 4.02
CA ASN A 171 20.74 -20.34 4.97
C ASN A 171 19.39 -20.66 4.31
N TYR A 172 19.31 -20.62 2.97
CA TYR A 172 18.11 -20.92 2.19
C TYR A 172 18.35 -22.08 1.22
N THR A 173 17.29 -22.84 0.93
CA THR A 173 17.37 -23.89 -0.09
C THR A 173 17.30 -23.29 -1.49
N ASP A 174 18.00 -23.87 -2.46
CA ASP A 174 17.93 -23.49 -3.89
C ASP A 174 16.50 -23.36 -4.41
N ARG A 175 15.61 -24.27 -3.98
CA ARG A 175 14.20 -24.25 -4.36
C ARG A 175 13.51 -22.93 -3.96
N VAL A 176 13.83 -22.40 -2.78
CA VAL A 176 13.29 -21.12 -2.30
C VAL A 176 13.85 -19.96 -3.11
N LEU A 177 15.16 -19.94 -3.37
CA LEU A 177 15.80 -18.89 -4.17
C LEU A 177 15.24 -18.84 -5.61
N ILE A 178 15.10 -20.00 -6.25
CA ILE A 178 14.52 -20.11 -7.59
C ILE A 178 13.05 -19.69 -7.59
N ALA A 179 12.25 -20.17 -6.62
CA ALA A 179 10.84 -19.81 -6.54
C ALA A 179 10.64 -18.31 -6.32
N GLN A 180 11.43 -17.69 -5.44
CA GLN A 180 11.37 -16.26 -5.17
C GLN A 180 11.79 -15.43 -6.39
N THR A 181 12.81 -15.87 -7.12
CA THR A 181 13.22 -15.25 -8.38
C THR A 181 12.11 -15.35 -9.43
N ALA A 182 11.47 -16.52 -9.56
CA ALA A 182 10.35 -16.71 -10.48
C ALA A 182 9.13 -15.82 -10.13
N ILE A 183 8.78 -15.72 -8.84
CA ILE A 183 7.72 -14.82 -8.37
C ILE A 183 8.06 -13.36 -8.68
N HIS A 184 9.30 -12.94 -8.45
CA HIS A 184 9.73 -11.58 -8.75
C HIS A 184 9.60 -11.25 -10.24
N ILE A 185 10.05 -12.16 -11.12
CA ILE A 185 9.89 -12.03 -12.57
C ILE A 185 8.39 -11.92 -12.93
N ALA A 186 7.51 -12.71 -12.32
CA ALA A 186 6.08 -12.62 -12.54
C ALA A 186 5.50 -11.24 -12.15
N PHE A 187 5.96 -10.63 -11.05
CA PHE A 187 5.57 -9.27 -10.67
C PHE A 187 6.07 -8.21 -11.66
N LEU A 188 7.32 -8.32 -12.14
CA LEU A 188 7.85 -7.42 -13.17
C LEU A 188 7.02 -7.50 -14.46
N LEU A 189 6.73 -8.72 -14.92
CA LEU A 189 5.90 -8.93 -16.10
C LEU A 189 4.49 -8.36 -15.92
N SER A 190 3.90 -8.53 -14.73
CA SER A 190 2.58 -7.98 -14.40
C SER A 190 2.58 -6.44 -14.45
N ALA A 191 3.62 -5.79 -13.93
CA ALA A 191 3.73 -4.34 -13.97
C ALA A 191 3.92 -3.79 -15.39
N ILE A 192 4.71 -4.48 -16.22
CA ILE A 192 4.86 -4.15 -17.64
C ILE A 192 3.51 -4.27 -18.36
N ALA A 193 2.75 -5.34 -18.08
CA ALA A 193 1.41 -5.52 -18.64
C ALA A 193 0.46 -4.38 -18.25
N ILE A 194 0.44 -3.98 -16.97
CA ILE A 194 -0.37 -2.86 -16.47
C ILE A 194 0.01 -1.55 -17.17
N ALA A 195 1.31 -1.23 -17.25
CA ALA A 195 1.80 -0.02 -17.92
C ALA A 195 1.42 0.01 -19.41
N TYR A 196 1.48 -1.15 -20.08
CA TYR A 196 1.08 -1.28 -21.48
C TYR A 196 -0.43 -1.07 -21.66
N THR A 197 -1.27 -1.65 -20.80
CA THR A 197 -2.72 -1.42 -20.82
C THR A 197 -3.06 0.06 -20.61
N ASP A 198 -2.40 0.72 -19.66
CA ASP A 198 -2.64 2.14 -19.37
C ASP A 198 -2.25 3.05 -20.54
N LYS A 199 -1.13 2.74 -21.21
CA LYS A 199 -0.73 3.40 -22.47
C LYS A 199 -1.77 3.23 -23.58
N LEU A 200 -2.31 2.03 -23.77
CA LEU A 200 -3.34 1.77 -24.77
C LEU A 200 -4.63 2.57 -24.50
N MET A 201 -5.06 2.63 -23.24
CA MET A 201 -6.27 3.35 -22.83
C MET A 201 -6.13 4.88 -22.97
N SER A 202 -4.94 5.42 -22.72
CA SER A 202 -4.64 6.85 -22.88
C SER A 202 -4.38 7.28 -24.33
N SER A 203 -4.22 6.33 -25.27
CA SER A 203 -3.88 6.61 -26.67
C SER A 203 -5.10 6.74 -27.61
N THR A 204 -6.33 6.94 -27.09
CA THR A 204 -7.47 7.26 -27.97
C THR A 204 -7.39 8.73 -28.37
N PRO A 205 -7.10 9.07 -29.65
CA PRO A 205 -6.95 10.45 -30.06
C PRO A 205 -8.30 11.14 -30.05
N ASN A 206 -8.31 12.35 -29.48
CA ASN A 206 -9.38 13.33 -29.57
C ASN A 206 -9.88 13.41 -31.02
N GLY A 207 -11.10 12.96 -31.26
CA GLY A 207 -11.77 13.14 -32.54
C GLY A 207 -11.81 14.63 -32.84
N LYS A 208 -11.14 15.05 -33.91
CA LYS A 208 -11.23 16.41 -34.43
C LYS A 208 -12.70 16.72 -34.68
N SER A 209 -13.29 17.59 -33.87
CA SER A 209 -14.55 18.25 -34.21
C SER A 209 -14.27 19.25 -35.32
N HIS A 210 -14.97 19.07 -36.44
CA HIS A 210 -15.37 20.03 -37.47
C HIS A 210 -14.50 21.28 -37.71
#